data_AF-A0A7V8W7X2-F1
#
_entry.id   AF-A0A7V8W7X2-F1
#
_cell.length_a   1.000
_cell.length_b   1.000
_cell.length_c   1.000
_cell.angle_alpha   90.00
_cell.angle_beta   90.00
_cell.angle_gamma   90.00
#
_symmetry.space_group_name_H-M   'P 1'
#
loop_
_entity.id
_entity.type
_entity.pdbx_description
1 polymer ?
#
loop_
_entity_poly.entity_id
_entity_poly.type
_entity_poly.pdbx_seq_one_letter_code
_entity_poly.pdbx_strand_id
1 'polypeptide(L)'
;MEFSPFWFGLYKLVKYGVYPYTWLLLLLGLLVLLVFWPQPAKRLGRIRLIALISFAAAYLLGSPLIATQLIGPLEEQYPAFDAATRPHFDAIVVLGGGVYETGSLRPHTVLSEFTLVRTLCGVDLFTQGIADRVVMSAGDATIFGYGPEESVEMKRFAVRLGLSPDAILTENRSRTT
;
A
#
# COMPACT_ATOMS: atom_id res chain seq x y z
N MET A 1 -8.87 -9.45 -16.64
CA MET A 1 -10.13 -10.19 -16.36
C MET A 1 -10.95 -9.33 -15.43
N GLU A 2 -12.18 -8.98 -15.79
CA GLU A 2 -13.05 -8.20 -14.92
C GLU A 2 -13.72 -9.14 -13.91
N PHE A 3 -13.32 -9.07 -12.63
CA PHE A 3 -14.00 -9.81 -11.57
C PHE A 3 -15.37 -9.20 -11.30
N SER A 4 -16.37 -10.02 -11.03
CA SER A 4 -17.61 -9.52 -10.44
C SER A 4 -17.33 -8.91 -9.06
N PRO A 5 -18.17 -7.96 -8.57
CA PRO A 5 -18.00 -7.37 -7.24
C PRO A 5 -17.87 -8.42 -6.12
N PHE A 6 -18.62 -9.52 -6.23
CA PHE A 6 -18.53 -10.64 -5.30
C PHE A 6 -17.14 -11.29 -5.30
N TRP A 7 -16.62 -11.68 -6.47
CA TRP A 7 -15.32 -12.34 -6.57
C TRP A 7 -14.17 -11.41 -6.18
N PHE A 8 -14.27 -10.13 -6.52
CA PHE A 8 -13.29 -9.13 -6.11
C PHE A 8 -13.32 -8.88 -4.59
N GLY A 9 -14.52 -8.82 -4.00
CA GLY A 9 -14.68 -8.76 -2.55
C GLY A 9 -14.13 -9.99 -1.85
N LEU A 10 -14.40 -11.19 -2.38
CA LEU A 10 -13.86 -12.44 -1.84
C LEU A 10 -12.34 -12.49 -1.92
N TYR A 11 -11.74 -12.07 -3.04
CA TYR A 11 -10.29 -11.94 -3.18
C TYR A 11 -9.70 -11.05 -2.07
N LYS A 12 -10.30 -9.87 -1.83
CA LYS A 12 -9.87 -8.99 -0.75
C LYS A 12 -10.07 -9.60 0.63
N LEU A 13 -11.14 -10.36 0.85
CA LEU A 13 -11.38 -11.04 2.12
C LEU A 13 -10.34 -12.14 2.39
N VAL A 14 -10.08 -13.00 1.40
CA VAL A 14 -9.10 -14.09 1.49
C VAL A 14 -7.70 -13.53 1.79
N LYS A 15 -7.35 -12.37 1.25
CA LYS A 15 -6.09 -11.68 1.53
C LYS A 15 -5.86 -11.49 3.04
N TYR A 16 -6.90 -11.18 3.82
CA TYR A 16 -6.78 -11.09 5.29
C TYR A 16 -6.48 -12.44 5.95
N GLY A 17 -6.98 -13.55 5.39
CA GLY A 17 -6.65 -14.89 5.88
C GLY A 17 -5.21 -15.32 5.59
N VAL A 18 -4.55 -14.73 4.59
CA VAL A 18 -3.14 -15.03 4.27
C VAL A 18 -2.19 -14.19 5.13
N TYR A 19 -2.63 -13.02 5.61
CA TYR A 19 -1.77 -12.17 6.44
C TYR A 19 -1.46 -12.81 7.80
N PRO A 20 -0.18 -13.01 8.15
CA PRO A 20 0.20 -13.65 9.42
C PRO A 20 -0.27 -12.83 10.64
N TYR A 21 -0.37 -11.51 10.48
CA TYR A 21 -0.84 -10.61 11.54
C TYR A 21 -2.29 -10.87 11.96
N THR A 22 -3.17 -11.27 11.03
CA THR A 22 -4.56 -11.64 11.33
C THR A 22 -4.63 -12.79 12.33
N TRP A 23 -3.86 -13.85 12.10
CA TRP A 23 -3.81 -15.02 12.98
C TRP A 23 -3.23 -14.69 14.36
N LEU A 24 -2.24 -13.80 14.39
CA LEU A 24 -1.65 -13.34 15.65
C LEU A 24 -2.67 -12.56 16.49
N LEU A 25 -3.49 -11.70 15.88
CA LEU A 25 -4.57 -10.99 16.56
C LEU A 25 -5.68 -11.93 17.04
N LEU A 26 -6.06 -12.92 16.22
CA LEU A 26 -7.04 -13.93 16.62
C LEU A 26 -6.56 -14.77 17.81
N LEU A 27 -5.28 -15.16 17.81
CA LEU A 27 -4.65 -15.85 18.93
C LEU A 27 -4.70 -14.99 20.20
N LEU A 28 -4.34 -13.71 20.12
CA LEU A 28 -4.41 -12.79 21.24
C LEU A 28 -5.85 -12.64 21.76
N GLY A 29 -6.83 -12.46 20.88
CA GLY A 29 -8.25 -12.39 21.25
C GLY A 29 -8.73 -13.64 21.97
N LEU A 30 -8.38 -14.83 21.45
CA LEU A 30 -8.69 -16.11 22.10
C LEU A 30 -8.04 -16.23 23.48
N LEU A 31 -6.77 -15.82 23.61
CA LEU A 31 -6.06 -15.85 24.90
C LEU A 31 -6.71 -14.92 25.92
N VAL A 32 -7.16 -13.73 25.52
CA VAL A 32 -7.91 -12.82 26.39
C VAL A 32 -9.20 -13.48 26.90
N LEU A 33 -9.98 -14.10 26.02
CA LEU A 33 -11.20 -14.81 26.41
C LEU A 33 -10.89 -15.97 27.40
N LEU A 34 -9.81 -16.70 27.17
CA LEU A 34 -9.38 -17.80 28.04
C LEU A 34 -8.89 -17.34 29.42
N VAL A 35 -8.36 -16.12 29.54
CA VAL A 35 -7.96 -15.53 30.83
C VAL A 35 -9.18 -15.25 31.72
N PHE A 36 -10.30 -14.82 31.13
CA PHE A 36 -11.54 -14.53 31.86
C PHE A 36 -12.40 -15.77 32.14
N TRP A 37 -12.12 -16.89 31.48
CA TRP A 37 -12.82 -18.15 31.74
C TRP A 37 -12.36 -18.78 33.07
N PRO A 38 -13.25 -19.40 33.87
CA PRO A 38 -12.86 -20.10 35.10
C PRO A 38 -11.94 -21.29 34.79
N GLN A 39 -10.67 -21.21 35.23
CA GLN A 39 -9.66 -22.24 34.98
C GLN A 39 -8.73 -22.48 36.19
N PRO A 40 -8.10 -23.67 36.29
CA PRO A 40 -7.12 -23.94 37.34
C PRO A 40 -5.92 -22.97 37.28
N ALA A 41 -5.40 -22.55 38.43
CA ALA A 41 -4.32 -21.55 38.53
C ALA A 41 -3.08 -21.87 37.67
N LYS A 42 -2.67 -23.15 37.60
CA LYS A 42 -1.55 -23.60 36.75
C LYS A 42 -1.80 -23.36 35.25
N ARG A 43 -3.05 -23.57 34.79
CA ARG A 43 -3.43 -23.35 33.39
C ARG A 43 -3.51 -21.85 33.07
N LEU A 44 -4.03 -21.06 34.01
CA LEU A 44 -4.06 -19.60 33.90
C LEU A 44 -2.66 -18.99 33.78
N GLY A 45 -1.68 -19.49 34.55
CA GLY A 45 -0.28 -19.07 34.45
C GLY A 45 0.31 -19.30 33.05
N ARG A 46 0.06 -20.48 32.44
CA ARG A 46 0.50 -20.77 31.07
C ARG A 46 -0.18 -19.87 30.04
N ILE A 47 -1.48 -19.65 30.15
CA ILE A 47 -2.23 -18.76 29.25
C ILE A 47 -1.66 -17.34 29.31
N ARG A 48 -1.39 -16.81 30.52
CA ARG A 48 -0.79 -15.49 30.70
C ARG A 48 0.60 -15.39 30.07
N LEU A 49 1.43 -16.43 30.22
CA LEU A 49 2.76 -16.46 29.59
C LEU A 49 2.66 -16.46 28.06
N ILE A 50 1.80 -17.29 27.48
CA ILE A 50 1.59 -17.32 26.02
C ILE A 50 1.05 -15.98 25.53
N ALA A 51 0.12 -15.37 26.27
CA ALA A 51 -0.42 -14.04 25.95
C ALA A 51 0.68 -12.97 25.98
N LEU A 52 1.54 -12.99 27.00
CA LEU A 52 2.67 -12.06 27.11
C LEU A 52 3.66 -12.23 25.95
N ILE A 53 4.03 -13.47 25.61
CA ILE A 53 4.93 -13.75 24.48
C ILE A 53 4.30 -13.32 23.16
N SER A 54 3.02 -13.64 22.95
CA SER A 54 2.30 -13.28 21.73
C SER A 54 2.18 -11.77 21.58
N PHE A 55 1.89 -11.05 22.68
CA PHE A 55 1.83 -9.60 22.70
C PHE A 55 3.20 -8.98 22.44
N ALA A 56 4.25 -9.47 23.10
CA ALA A 56 5.62 -9.03 22.88
C ALA A 56 6.03 -9.23 21.41
N ALA A 57 5.74 -10.40 20.83
CA ALA A 57 6.01 -10.68 19.41
C ALA A 57 5.24 -9.71 18.49
N ALA A 58 3.95 -9.48 18.75
CA ALA A 58 3.13 -8.53 18.00
C ALA A 58 3.73 -7.12 18.03
N TYR A 59 4.07 -6.66 19.24
CA TYR A 59 4.57 -5.32 19.49
C TYR A 59 5.95 -5.12 18.87
N LEU A 60 6.86 -6.06 19.10
CA LEU A 60 8.22 -6.01 18.59
C LEU A 60 8.21 -6.04 17.06
N LEU A 61 7.57 -7.04 16.43
CA LEU A 61 7.55 -7.19 14.98
C LEU A 61 6.72 -6.11 14.26
N GLY A 62 5.72 -5.55 14.93
CA GLY A 62 4.93 -4.43 14.41
C GLY A 62 5.58 -3.05 14.65
N SER A 63 6.62 -2.97 15.47
CA SER A 63 7.27 -1.70 15.78
C SER A 63 8.17 -1.23 14.62
N PRO A 64 8.18 0.07 14.30
CA PRO A 64 9.12 0.62 13.32
C PRO A 64 10.58 0.30 13.67
N LEU A 65 10.93 0.24 14.96
CA LEU A 65 12.29 -0.05 15.42
C LEU A 65 12.84 -1.38 14.93
N ILE A 66 12.00 -2.40 14.80
CA ILE A 66 12.40 -3.71 14.27
C ILE A 66 12.10 -3.78 12.78
N ALA A 67 10.92 -3.31 12.35
CA ALA A 67 10.51 -3.40 10.95
C ALA A 67 11.50 -2.72 10.00
N THR A 68 12.01 -1.53 10.34
CA THR A 68 12.99 -0.83 9.48
C THR A 68 14.34 -1.53 9.43
N GLN A 69 14.79 -2.13 10.54
CA GLN A 69 16.03 -2.89 10.59
C GLN A 69 15.94 -4.20 9.79
N LEU A 70 14.76 -4.80 9.73
CA LEU A 70 14.52 -6.00 8.91
C LEU A 70 14.38 -5.67 7.43
N ILE A 71 13.81 -4.50 7.09
CA ILE A 71 13.63 -4.06 5.70
C ILE A 71 14.95 -3.55 5.10
N GLY A 72 15.80 -2.86 5.86
CA GLY A 72 17.04 -2.25 5.36
C GLY A 72 17.93 -3.19 4.52
N PRO A 73 18.28 -4.40 5.00
CA PRO A 73 19.08 -5.36 4.22
C PRO A 73 18.40 -5.87 2.94
N LEU A 74 17.07 -5.80 2.87
CA LEU A 74 16.31 -6.12 1.66
C LEU A 74 16.38 -4.97 0.66
N GLU A 75 16.32 -3.72 1.14
CA GLU A 75 16.42 -2.52 0.31
C GLU A 75 17.85 -2.28 -0.20
N GLU A 76 18.87 -2.59 0.59
CA GLU A 76 20.29 -2.41 0.21
C GLU A 76 20.68 -3.22 -1.05
N GLN A 77 19.96 -4.31 -1.34
CA GLN A 77 20.14 -5.10 -2.56
C GLN A 77 19.76 -4.33 -3.84
N TYR A 78 19.00 -3.24 -3.70
CA TYR A 78 18.51 -2.42 -4.80
C TYR A 78 19.02 -0.98 -4.62
N PRO A 79 20.23 -0.67 -5.13
CA PRO A 79 20.77 0.68 -5.00
C PRO A 79 19.85 1.70 -5.68
N ALA A 80 19.83 2.92 -5.12
CA ALA A 80 19.05 4.01 -5.66
C ALA A 80 19.34 4.22 -7.15
N PHE A 81 18.29 4.50 -7.92
CA PHE A 81 18.43 4.80 -9.33
C PHE A 81 19.25 6.08 -9.53
N ASP A 82 20.36 5.97 -10.25
CA ASP A 82 21.17 7.10 -10.67
C ASP A 82 20.85 7.46 -12.13
N ALA A 83 20.23 8.62 -12.30
CA ALA A 83 19.85 9.17 -13.60
C ALA A 83 21.06 9.60 -14.45
N ALA A 84 22.20 9.92 -13.82
CA ALA A 84 23.38 10.41 -14.52
C ALA A 84 24.16 9.31 -15.27
N THR A 85 23.96 8.04 -14.90
CA THR A 85 24.75 6.90 -15.38
C THR A 85 24.00 5.96 -16.32
N ARG A 86 22.74 6.25 -16.67
CA ARG A 86 21.86 5.34 -17.41
C ARG A 86 21.32 5.90 -18.73
N PRO A 87 21.01 5.03 -19.71
CA PRO A 87 20.47 5.43 -21.01
C PRO A 87 19.05 6.02 -20.88
N HIS A 88 18.63 6.71 -21.93
CA HIS A 88 17.25 7.11 -22.16
C HIS A 88 16.32 5.88 -22.25
N PHE A 89 15.12 6.01 -21.70
CA PHE A 89 14.08 4.97 -21.66
C PHE A 89 12.86 5.38 -22.50
N ASP A 90 12.09 4.40 -22.97
CA ASP A 90 10.86 4.69 -23.73
C ASP A 90 9.77 5.34 -22.86
N ALA A 91 9.66 4.95 -21.59
CA ALA A 91 8.66 5.47 -20.66
C ALA A 91 9.03 5.30 -19.18
N ILE A 92 8.52 6.22 -18.35
CA ILE A 92 8.51 6.12 -16.88
C ILE A 92 7.14 5.61 -16.44
N VAL A 93 7.07 4.49 -15.71
CA VAL A 93 5.82 3.97 -15.16
C VAL A 93 5.70 4.34 -13.69
N VAL A 94 4.68 5.13 -13.36
CA VAL A 94 4.39 5.55 -11.98
C VAL A 94 3.23 4.72 -11.43
N LEU A 95 3.48 3.98 -10.35
CA LEU A 95 2.48 3.15 -9.70
C LEU A 95 1.66 3.95 -8.66
N GLY A 96 0.34 3.77 -8.73
CA GLY A 96 -0.58 4.24 -7.70
C GLY A 96 -0.30 3.67 -6.30
N GLY A 97 -0.75 4.38 -5.29
CA GLY A 97 -0.66 4.07 -3.88
C GLY A 97 -1.93 4.45 -3.10
N GLY A 98 -2.99 4.85 -3.80
CA GLY A 98 -4.27 5.27 -3.26
C GLY A 98 -4.54 6.76 -3.38
N VAL A 99 -5.80 7.11 -3.20
CA VAL A 99 -6.28 8.49 -3.10
C VAL A 99 -7.14 8.64 -1.86
N TYR A 100 -7.24 9.86 -1.39
CA TYR A 100 -8.28 10.23 -0.43
C TYR A 100 -9.45 10.82 -1.20
N GLU A 101 -10.59 10.11 -1.17
CA GLU A 101 -11.81 10.51 -1.84
C GLU A 101 -12.41 11.80 -1.27
N THR A 102 -13.28 12.43 -2.07
CA THR A 102 -14.11 13.54 -1.60
C THR A 102 -14.90 13.16 -0.36
N GLY A 103 -14.95 14.07 0.62
CA GLY A 103 -15.72 13.91 1.84
C GLY A 103 -16.18 15.25 2.40
N SER A 104 -16.88 15.24 3.53
CA SER A 104 -17.43 16.45 4.15
C SER A 104 -16.38 17.53 4.42
N LEU A 105 -15.16 17.14 4.80
CA LEU A 105 -14.03 18.02 5.05
C LEU A 105 -13.02 18.09 3.90
N ARG A 106 -13.28 17.37 2.79
CA ARG A 106 -12.37 17.28 1.64
C ARG A 106 -13.16 17.49 0.34
N PRO A 107 -13.18 18.70 -0.22
CA PRO A 107 -14.04 19.03 -1.36
C PRO A 107 -13.65 18.33 -2.66
N HIS A 108 -12.41 17.82 -2.75
CA HIS A 108 -11.88 17.17 -3.94
C HIS A 108 -11.13 15.90 -3.58
N THR A 109 -11.15 14.90 -4.47
CA THR A 109 -10.24 13.76 -4.38
C THR A 109 -8.80 14.26 -4.48
N VAL A 110 -7.92 13.77 -3.62
CA VAL A 110 -6.49 14.10 -3.68
C VAL A 110 -5.66 12.83 -3.57
N LEU A 111 -4.45 12.89 -4.13
CA LEU A 111 -3.50 11.78 -4.05
C LEU A 111 -3.16 11.46 -2.58
N SER A 112 -3.00 10.18 -2.27
CA SER A 112 -2.37 9.78 -1.02
C SER A 112 -0.92 10.25 -0.98
N GLU A 113 -0.30 10.28 0.20
CA GLU A 113 1.11 10.63 0.33
C GLU A 113 2.01 9.73 -0.53
N PHE A 114 1.74 8.43 -0.55
CA PHE A 114 2.49 7.47 -1.36
C PHE A 114 2.38 7.78 -2.86
N THR A 115 1.16 8.01 -3.36
CA THR A 115 0.93 8.33 -4.78
C THR A 115 1.53 9.69 -5.13
N LEU A 116 1.42 10.67 -4.23
CA LEU A 116 1.94 12.01 -4.42
C LEU A 116 3.46 11.99 -4.61
N VAL A 117 4.20 11.35 -3.71
CA VAL A 117 5.67 11.25 -3.77
C VAL A 117 6.12 10.50 -5.02
N ARG A 118 5.44 9.39 -5.37
CA ARG A 118 5.75 8.61 -6.58
C ARG A 118 5.50 9.41 -7.85
N THR A 119 4.38 10.15 -7.91
CA THR A 119 4.06 11.01 -9.05
C THR A 119 5.06 12.14 -9.20
N LEU A 120 5.46 12.76 -8.08
CA LEU A 120 6.51 13.79 -8.08
C LEU A 120 7.84 13.25 -8.59
N CYS A 121 8.26 12.07 -8.13
CA CYS A 121 9.49 11.42 -8.59
C CYS A 121 9.44 11.10 -10.09
N GLY A 122 8.31 10.57 -10.59
CA GLY A 122 8.15 10.30 -12.02
C GLY A 122 8.17 11.58 -12.88
N VAL A 123 7.60 12.67 -12.37
CA VAL A 123 7.68 13.99 -12.99
C VAL A 123 9.12 14.51 -13.03
N ASP A 124 9.86 14.40 -11.94
CA ASP A 124 11.25 14.84 -11.84
C ASP A 124 12.17 14.06 -12.80
N LEU A 125 11.99 12.74 -12.90
CA LEU A 125 12.74 11.93 -13.88
C LEU A 125 12.39 12.31 -15.32
N PHE A 126 11.13 12.64 -15.60
CA PHE A 126 10.72 13.08 -16.93
C PHE A 126 11.31 14.44 -17.31
N THR A 127 11.33 15.40 -16.38
CA THR A 127 11.92 16.73 -16.64
C THR A 127 13.43 16.67 -16.85
N GLN A 128 14.11 15.66 -16.29
CA GLN A 128 15.52 15.36 -16.57
C GLN A 128 15.75 14.72 -17.96
N GLY A 129 14.69 14.46 -18.74
CA GLY A 129 14.81 13.89 -20.09
C GLY A 129 15.12 12.39 -20.10
N ILE A 130 14.81 11.68 -19.01
CA ILE A 130 15.10 10.25 -18.86
C ILE A 130 14.18 9.38 -19.73
N ALA A 131 12.99 9.89 -20.10
CA ALA A 131 12.08 9.20 -21.00
C ALA A 131 11.18 10.15 -21.79
N ASP A 132 10.61 9.64 -22.89
CA ASP A 132 9.71 10.41 -23.76
C ASP A 132 8.26 10.43 -23.29
N ARG A 133 7.89 9.51 -22.39
CA ARG A 133 6.52 9.35 -21.89
C ARG A 133 6.49 9.04 -20.39
N VAL A 134 5.39 9.42 -19.75
CA VAL A 134 5.06 9.00 -18.37
C VAL A 134 3.73 8.25 -18.39
N VAL A 135 3.70 7.08 -17.79
CA VAL A 135 2.50 6.25 -17.64
C VAL A 135 2.05 6.29 -16.18
N MET A 136 0.90 6.89 -15.93
CA MET A 136 0.24 6.86 -14.62
C MET A 136 -0.58 5.58 -14.53
N SER A 137 -0.10 4.58 -13.77
CA SER A 137 -0.70 3.26 -13.67
C SER A 137 -1.42 3.11 -12.33
N ALA A 138 -2.73 3.38 -12.33
CA ALA A 138 -3.57 3.25 -11.16
C ALA A 138 -5.06 3.27 -11.56
N GLY A 139 -5.82 2.29 -11.09
CA GLY A 139 -7.26 2.22 -11.30
C GLY A 139 -8.06 2.31 -10.01
N ASP A 140 -9.25 1.72 -10.04
CA ASP A 140 -10.22 1.78 -8.96
C ASP A 140 -10.20 0.49 -8.11
N ALA A 141 -9.90 0.65 -6.82
CA ALA A 141 -9.85 -0.44 -5.86
C ALA A 141 -11.15 -0.61 -5.05
N THR A 142 -12.23 0.14 -5.32
CA THR A 142 -13.50 0.00 -4.61
C THR A 142 -14.17 -1.35 -4.91
N ILE A 143 -14.78 -1.97 -3.89
CA ILE A 143 -15.45 -3.27 -4.05
C ILE A 143 -16.84 -3.09 -4.66
N PHE A 144 -17.56 -2.06 -4.21
CA PHE A 144 -18.90 -1.73 -4.64
C PHE A 144 -18.93 -0.31 -5.19
N GLY A 145 -19.67 -0.12 -6.27
CA GLY A 145 -19.74 1.18 -6.95
C GLY A 145 -18.50 1.45 -7.80
N TYR A 146 -18.27 2.74 -8.05
CA TYR A 146 -17.12 3.25 -8.78
C TYR A 146 -16.40 4.25 -7.88
N GLY A 147 -15.12 4.01 -7.66
CA GLY A 147 -14.21 4.93 -6.99
C GLY A 147 -13.59 5.93 -7.96
N PRO A 148 -12.86 6.93 -7.45
CA PRO A 148 -12.10 7.84 -8.30
C PRO A 148 -11.03 7.09 -9.10
N GLU A 149 -10.86 7.50 -10.36
CA GLU A 149 -9.78 7.00 -11.21
C GLU A 149 -8.45 7.63 -10.77
N GLU A 150 -7.69 6.91 -9.95
CA GLU A 150 -6.45 7.41 -9.36
C GLU A 150 -5.45 7.93 -10.41
N SER A 151 -5.27 7.23 -11.53
CA SER A 151 -4.40 7.66 -12.63
C SER A 151 -4.79 9.01 -13.24
N VAL A 152 -6.08 9.36 -13.23
CA VAL A 152 -6.57 10.67 -13.71
C VAL A 152 -6.16 11.77 -12.74
N GLU A 153 -6.25 11.55 -11.44
CA GLU A 153 -5.78 12.52 -10.44
C GLU A 153 -4.25 12.65 -10.48
N MET A 154 -3.52 11.55 -10.73
CA MET A 154 -2.07 11.58 -10.96
C MET A 154 -1.72 12.42 -12.19
N LYS A 155 -2.42 12.22 -13.31
CA LYS A 155 -2.25 13.03 -14.53
C LYS A 155 -2.55 14.51 -14.26
N ARG A 156 -3.64 14.83 -13.57
CA ARG A 156 -3.97 16.23 -13.20
C ARG A 156 -2.88 16.86 -12.36
N PHE A 157 -2.32 16.13 -11.40
CA PHE A 157 -1.23 16.63 -10.57
C PHE A 157 0.04 16.85 -11.39
N ALA A 158 0.43 15.91 -12.24
CA ALA A 158 1.60 16.04 -13.12
C ALA A 158 1.47 17.21 -14.11
N VAL A 159 0.28 17.45 -14.67
CA VAL A 159 0.02 18.63 -15.52
C VAL A 159 0.17 19.93 -14.73
N ARG A 160 -0.28 19.98 -13.46
CA ARG A 160 -0.06 21.16 -12.61
C ARG A 160 1.42 21.41 -12.30
N LEU A 161 2.24 20.36 -12.32
CA LEU A 161 3.70 20.47 -12.19
C LEU A 161 4.41 20.85 -13.51
N GLY A 162 3.66 21.04 -14.61
CA GLY A 162 4.17 21.55 -15.86
C GLY A 162 4.41 20.51 -16.96
N LEU A 163 4.05 19.24 -16.75
CA LEU A 163 4.13 18.24 -17.82
C LEU A 163 3.06 18.49 -18.90
N SER A 164 3.46 18.32 -20.17
CA SER A 164 2.52 18.33 -21.28
C SER A 164 1.52 17.17 -21.15
N PRO A 165 0.19 17.41 -21.27
CA PRO A 165 -0.82 16.35 -21.22
C PRO A 165 -0.61 15.23 -22.24
N ASP A 166 0.06 15.52 -23.35
CA ASP A 166 0.35 14.56 -24.42
C ASP A 166 1.47 13.60 -24.04
N ALA A 167 2.40 14.02 -23.17
CA ALA A 167 3.46 13.15 -22.67
C ALA A 167 2.95 12.12 -21.65
N ILE A 168 1.74 12.31 -21.11
CA ILE A 168 1.18 11.50 -20.02
C ILE A 168 0.10 10.54 -20.52
N LEU A 169 0.38 9.24 -20.39
CA LEU A 169 -0.57 8.15 -20.58
C LEU A 169 -1.18 7.74 -19.22
N THR A 170 -2.43 7.28 -19.24
CA THR A 170 -3.14 6.80 -18.04
C THR A 170 -3.61 5.36 -18.25
N GLU A 171 -3.26 4.48 -17.32
CA GLU A 171 -3.84 3.15 -17.18
C GLU A 171 -4.74 3.17 -15.94
N ASN A 172 -6.06 3.08 -16.16
CA ASN A 172 -7.09 3.27 -15.14
C ASN A 172 -7.90 2.00 -14.80
N ARG A 173 -7.53 0.84 -15.34
CA ARG A 173 -8.26 -0.42 -15.16
C ARG A 173 -7.63 -1.35 -14.13
N SER A 174 -6.46 -1.01 -13.59
CA SER A 174 -5.83 -1.74 -12.48
C SER A 174 -6.71 -1.77 -11.23
N ARG A 175 -7.05 -2.98 -10.75
CA ARG A 175 -7.81 -3.18 -9.50
C ARG A 175 -7.00 -3.84 -8.39
N THR A 176 -5.81 -4.34 -8.73
CA THR A 176 -4.87 -5.05 -7.86
C THR A 176 -3.44 -4.78 -8.31
N THR A 177 -2.49 -4.94 -7.39
CA THR A 177 -1.05 -4.98 -7.64
C THR A 177 -0.56 -6.42 -7.66
#